data_AF-A0A0C2V5G3-F1
#
_entry.id   AF-A0A0C2V5G3-F1
#
_cell.length_a   1.000
_cell.length_b   1.000
_cell.length_c   1.000
_cell.angle_alpha   90.00
_cell.angle_beta   90.00
_cell.angle_gamma   90.00
#
_symmetry.space_group_name_H-M   'P 1'
#
loop_
_entity.id
_entity.type
_entity.pdbx_description
1 polymer ?
#
loop_
_entity_poly.entity_id
_entity_poly.type
_entity_poly.pdbx_seq_one_letter_code
_entity_poly.pdbx_strand_id
1 'polypeptide(L)'
;MFDNLRLGIKLMLAMGAAIVVVASMLTISNLRAMEDVIGQAERAELEGHYKAVSDRILLQSRMAESLAAFTASLPMVQDKFATGDRAALTAILQPGWTAMALGFGAEQFQFHTPPATSFLRLHKPEKFGDDLSSFRKTVLLANEARKATRGLEGGVAGLGIRGVAPVGNRGHHVGTVEFGLTFGQGFFDAFKAERNVDIAMYLMDGGKAVTFASTMGKIPMFDEASLAKAFAGAPQIMHISVQDGPRAVYAAEVADFSGTRIGVIELSMDRSRYVASLASARDTALLVAGLALALGLGLALSAARHLTSRIGRLSESVERVANGDLAQPVIGGGGDEIGQLALAVESMRARLHNLVGEVRSHALAAIESIHEIDGAVEGQAATSSEMSASVAEITSTMEELSASSTQISEHSKSVVEIANQTWEQSKRGSEAMDMVLSKMADIQNDNSNSLSEILELGTRSKEISKVMSIINTIADQTKLIAFNAALEAASAGEAGRRFGVVAAEIRRLADSVTDSTGEIETKVNQIQDSISRLIITSEKGGASISDGMAATGNTAELLGGMVDAARQTTSAAQQISLSTQQQKTASSQVVVALREIVTASSHTAQSLARIRAVSHDMTRLSGELGEKVGSFSLETSKA
;
A
#
# COMPACT_ATOMS: atom_id res chain seq x y z
N MET A 1 18.60 -4.52 35.03
CA MET A 1 19.60 -3.43 35.18
C MET A 1 20.08 -2.86 33.84
N PHE A 2 20.01 -3.60 32.73
CA PHE A 2 20.46 -3.11 31.42
C PHE A 2 19.41 -2.34 30.61
N ASP A 3 18.14 -2.28 31.02
CA ASP A 3 17.07 -1.74 30.17
C ASP A 3 17.16 -0.22 29.97
N ASN A 4 17.60 0.53 31.00
CA ASN A 4 17.71 2.01 30.96
C ASN A 4 19.05 2.54 30.39
N LEU A 5 19.97 1.68 29.96
CA LEU A 5 21.23 2.13 29.39
C LEU A 5 21.04 2.55 27.93
N ARG A 6 21.64 3.68 27.52
CA ARG A 6 21.66 4.10 26.11
C ARG A 6 22.27 2.99 25.25
N LEU A 7 21.75 2.78 24.04
CA LEU A 7 22.18 1.70 23.13
C LEU A 7 23.70 1.67 22.94
N GLY A 8 24.34 2.83 22.83
CA GLY A 8 25.80 2.95 22.74
C GLY A 8 26.53 2.37 23.95
N ILE A 9 26.00 2.53 25.17
CA ILE A 9 26.59 1.98 26.39
C ILE A 9 26.43 0.46 26.44
N LYS A 10 25.28 -0.08 26.00
CA LYS A 10 25.06 -1.53 25.93
C LYS A 10 26.04 -2.20 24.97
N LEU A 11 26.24 -1.61 23.79
CA LEU A 11 27.20 -2.11 22.79
C LEU A 11 28.65 -2.04 23.30
N MET A 12 29.02 -0.95 23.96
CA MET A 12 30.37 -0.82 24.55
C MET A 12 30.64 -1.85 25.64
N LEU A 13 29.67 -2.11 26.53
CA LEU A 13 29.83 -3.10 27.60
C LEU A 13 29.95 -4.52 27.03
N ALA A 14 29.16 -4.87 26.03
CA ALA A 14 29.21 -6.19 25.40
C ALA A 14 30.54 -6.42 24.65
N MET A 15 30.97 -5.45 23.83
CA MET A 15 32.25 -5.54 23.10
C MET A 15 33.45 -5.52 24.06
N GLY A 16 33.44 -4.65 25.07
CA GLY A 16 34.51 -4.55 26.06
C GLY A 16 34.68 -5.84 26.87
N ALA A 17 33.57 -6.46 27.31
CA ALA A 17 33.62 -7.73 28.03
C ALA A 17 34.22 -8.86 27.18
N ALA A 18 33.84 -8.96 25.90
CA ALA A 18 34.38 -9.98 25.00
C ALA A 18 35.90 -9.85 24.79
N ILE A 19 36.39 -8.61 24.62
CA ILE A 19 37.82 -8.32 24.40
C ILE A 19 38.65 -8.69 25.63
N VAL A 20 38.16 -8.38 26.83
CA VAL A 20 38.82 -8.75 28.10
C VAL A 20 38.93 -10.26 28.27
N VAL A 21 37.86 -11.01 27.97
CA VAL A 21 37.86 -12.47 28.08
C VAL A 21 38.87 -13.10 27.13
N VAL A 22 38.88 -12.68 25.86
CA VAL A 22 39.79 -13.24 24.84
C VAL A 22 41.25 -12.91 25.15
N ALA A 23 41.55 -11.66 25.50
CA ALA A 23 42.92 -11.24 25.83
C ALA A 23 43.47 -11.99 27.06
N SER A 24 42.64 -12.18 28.08
CA SER A 24 43.02 -12.91 29.30
C SER A 24 43.26 -14.40 29.01
N MET A 25 42.37 -15.03 28.23
CA MET A 25 42.48 -16.45 27.89
C MET A 25 43.75 -16.75 27.07
N LEU A 26 44.07 -15.92 26.07
CA LEU A 26 45.28 -16.08 25.26
C LEU A 26 46.56 -15.89 26.07
N THR A 27 46.59 -14.89 26.97
CA THR A 27 47.75 -14.60 27.84
C THR A 27 48.05 -15.78 28.78
N ILE A 28 47.00 -16.32 29.42
CA ILE A 28 47.14 -17.48 30.33
C ILE A 28 47.60 -18.72 29.56
N SER A 29 47.02 -18.97 28.38
CA SER A 29 47.41 -20.11 27.54
C SER A 29 48.87 -20.05 27.10
N ASN A 30 49.34 -18.87 26.68
CA ASN A 30 50.71 -18.68 26.22
C ASN A 30 51.74 -18.88 27.34
N LEU A 31 51.46 -18.35 28.54
CA LEU A 31 52.36 -18.49 29.69
C LEU A 31 52.50 -19.95 30.15
N ARG A 32 51.39 -20.69 30.21
CA ARG A 32 51.41 -22.12 30.54
C ARG A 32 52.22 -22.94 29.54
N ALA A 33 52.07 -22.64 28.24
CA ALA A 33 52.81 -23.34 27.20
C ALA A 33 54.33 -23.11 27.32
N MET A 34 54.77 -21.88 27.64
CA MET A 34 56.19 -21.58 27.79
C MET A 34 56.81 -22.18 29.05
N GLU A 35 56.07 -22.26 30.17
CA GLU A 35 56.53 -22.92 31.39
C GLU A 35 56.79 -24.42 31.19
N ASP A 36 55.91 -25.11 30.46
CA ASP A 36 56.05 -26.54 30.16
C ASP A 36 57.25 -26.81 29.23
N VAL A 37 57.42 -26.01 28.16
CA VAL A 37 58.55 -26.14 27.23
C VAL A 37 59.90 -25.92 27.92
N ILE A 38 60.00 -24.92 28.81
CA ILE A 38 61.22 -24.63 29.55
C ILE A 38 61.55 -25.76 30.53
N GLY A 39 60.57 -26.27 31.28
CA GLY A 39 60.80 -27.38 32.20
C GLY A 39 61.23 -28.68 31.52
N GLN A 40 60.71 -28.96 30.31
CA GLN A 40 61.16 -30.09 29.50
C GLN A 40 62.61 -29.93 29.01
N ALA A 41 62.99 -28.72 28.59
CA ALA A 41 64.36 -28.41 28.16
C ALA A 41 65.37 -28.56 29.31
N GLU A 42 65.05 -28.03 30.49
CA GLU A 42 65.88 -28.16 31.71
C GLU A 42 66.13 -29.63 32.07
N ARG A 43 65.08 -30.45 32.05
CA ARG A 43 65.17 -31.88 32.36
C ARG A 43 66.02 -32.65 31.34
N ALA A 44 65.84 -32.39 30.05
CA ALA A 44 66.58 -33.07 28.98
C ALA A 44 68.08 -32.77 29.05
N GLU A 45 68.46 -31.53 29.42
CA GLU A 45 69.86 -31.13 29.59
C GLU A 45 70.53 -31.88 30.76
N LEU A 46 69.86 -31.94 31.92
CA LEU A 46 70.34 -32.67 33.10
C LEU A 46 70.48 -34.19 32.86
N GLU A 47 69.48 -34.82 32.22
CA GLU A 47 69.56 -36.23 31.82
C GLU A 47 70.73 -36.47 30.84
N GLY A 48 71.00 -35.51 29.95
CA GLY A 48 72.15 -35.52 29.04
C GLY A 48 73.49 -35.48 29.78
N HIS A 49 73.62 -34.66 30.82
CA HIS A 49 74.82 -34.62 31.67
C HIS A 49 75.00 -35.93 32.45
N TYR A 50 73.95 -36.50 33.02
CA TYR A 50 74.01 -37.79 33.72
C TYR A 50 74.48 -38.91 32.79
N LYS A 51 73.92 -38.97 31.58
CA LYS A 51 74.35 -39.93 30.57
C LYS A 51 75.83 -39.78 30.23
N ALA A 52 76.33 -38.55 30.11
CA ALA A 52 77.75 -38.30 29.87
C ALA A 52 78.66 -38.82 31.00
N VAL A 53 78.23 -38.74 32.26
CA VAL A 53 78.97 -39.34 33.39
C VAL A 53 79.03 -40.86 33.25
N SER A 54 77.88 -41.50 33.02
CA SER A 54 77.78 -42.95 32.86
C SER A 54 78.60 -43.45 31.66
N ASP A 55 78.53 -42.76 30.53
CA ASP A 55 79.29 -43.10 29.32
C ASP A 55 80.80 -42.94 29.55
N ARG A 56 81.23 -41.92 30.31
CA ARG A 56 82.65 -41.75 30.67
C ARG A 56 83.18 -42.87 31.55
N ILE A 57 82.40 -43.30 32.56
CA ILE A 57 82.73 -44.46 33.41
C ILE A 57 82.83 -45.73 32.55
N LEU A 58 81.88 -45.94 31.64
CA LEU A 58 81.87 -47.10 30.75
C LEU A 58 83.06 -47.09 29.78
N LEU A 59 83.42 -45.93 29.22
CA LEU A 59 84.56 -45.78 28.31
C LEU A 59 85.87 -46.11 29.02
N GLN A 60 86.10 -45.56 30.21
CA GLN A 60 87.27 -45.89 31.02
C GLN A 60 87.30 -47.38 31.41
N SER A 61 86.13 -47.97 31.72
CA SER A 61 86.01 -49.41 32.02
C SER A 61 86.38 -50.28 30.81
N ARG A 62 85.94 -49.92 29.59
CA ARG A 62 86.31 -50.61 28.35
C ARG A 62 87.79 -50.43 28.00
N MET A 63 88.37 -49.27 28.30
CA MET A 63 89.80 -49.04 28.12
C MET A 63 90.61 -49.97 29.02
N ALA A 64 90.26 -50.06 30.31
CA ALA A 64 90.91 -50.98 31.24
C ALA A 64 90.78 -52.45 30.78
N GLU A 65 89.58 -52.86 30.32
CA GLU A 65 89.35 -54.19 29.77
C GLU A 65 90.19 -54.48 28.53
N SER A 66 90.30 -53.51 27.61
CA SER A 66 91.06 -53.66 26.37
C SER A 66 92.55 -53.83 26.64
N LEU A 67 93.09 -53.07 27.61
CA LEU A 67 94.48 -53.22 28.06
C LEU A 67 94.73 -54.60 28.69
N ALA A 68 93.81 -55.08 29.50
CA ALA A 68 93.88 -56.41 30.10
C ALA A 68 93.83 -57.50 29.02
N ALA A 69 92.87 -57.43 28.09
CA ALA A 69 92.71 -58.40 27.02
C ALA A 69 93.91 -58.41 26.05
N PHE A 70 94.42 -57.23 25.69
CA PHE A 70 95.63 -57.11 24.88
C PHE A 70 96.82 -57.79 25.57
N THR A 71 97.03 -57.50 26.85
CA THR A 71 98.11 -58.12 27.64
C THR A 71 97.94 -59.64 27.73
N ALA A 72 96.71 -60.11 27.96
CA ALA A 72 96.38 -61.54 28.02
C ALA A 72 96.65 -62.28 26.70
N SER A 73 96.60 -61.57 25.58
CA SER A 73 96.80 -62.15 24.24
C SER A 73 98.26 -62.32 23.84
N LEU A 74 99.20 -61.69 24.55
CA LEU A 74 100.62 -61.74 24.20
C LEU A 74 101.19 -63.15 24.47
N PRO A 75 101.69 -63.88 23.46
CA PRO A 75 102.17 -65.26 23.65
C PRO A 75 103.28 -65.39 24.69
N MET A 76 104.16 -64.39 24.77
CA MET A 76 105.21 -64.32 25.79
C MET A 76 104.65 -64.18 27.22
N VAL A 77 103.54 -63.47 27.40
CA VAL A 77 102.86 -63.35 28.69
C VAL A 77 102.20 -64.67 29.05
N GLN A 78 101.52 -65.31 28.09
CA GLN A 78 100.86 -66.60 28.29
C GLN A 78 101.85 -67.71 28.68
N ASP A 79 102.99 -67.79 27.96
CA ASP A 79 104.03 -68.78 28.23
C ASP A 79 104.63 -68.60 29.63
N LYS A 80 105.10 -67.39 29.94
CA LYS A 80 105.76 -67.09 31.23
C LYS A 80 104.80 -67.14 32.41
N PHE A 81 103.53 -66.82 32.20
CA PHE A 81 102.53 -66.97 33.26
C PHE A 81 102.23 -68.44 33.53
N ALA A 82 102.12 -69.28 32.49
CA ALA A 82 101.89 -70.70 32.64
C ALA A 82 103.05 -71.44 33.31
N THR A 83 104.30 -71.04 33.04
CA THR A 83 105.49 -71.61 33.71
C THR A 83 105.71 -71.08 35.13
N GLY A 84 104.92 -70.10 35.58
CA GLY A 84 105.09 -69.46 36.87
C GLY A 84 106.33 -68.56 36.99
N ASP A 85 106.95 -68.16 35.86
CA ASP A 85 108.16 -67.33 35.84
C ASP A 85 107.82 -65.85 36.02
N ARG A 86 107.69 -65.47 37.29
CA ARG A 86 107.36 -64.09 37.68
C ARG A 86 108.43 -63.08 37.30
N ALA A 87 109.71 -63.44 37.42
CA ALA A 87 110.81 -62.53 37.13
C ALA A 87 110.83 -62.15 35.63
N ALA A 88 110.61 -63.13 34.75
CA ALA A 88 110.50 -62.88 33.31
C ALA A 88 109.27 -62.03 32.95
N LEU A 89 108.10 -62.31 33.54
CA LEU A 89 106.90 -61.51 33.34
C LEU A 89 107.08 -60.04 33.74
N THR A 90 107.69 -59.80 34.90
CA THR A 90 108.00 -58.44 35.36
C THR A 90 108.94 -57.74 34.38
N ALA A 91 110.02 -58.39 33.94
CA ALA A 91 110.98 -57.78 33.01
C ALA A 91 110.31 -57.36 31.68
N ILE A 92 109.35 -58.15 31.18
CA ILE A 92 108.62 -57.85 29.94
C ILE A 92 107.65 -56.68 30.13
N LEU A 93 106.91 -56.63 31.25
CA LEU A 93 105.75 -55.75 31.40
C LEU A 93 106.02 -54.47 32.21
N GLN A 94 107.08 -54.43 33.02
CA GLN A 94 107.41 -53.26 33.86
C GLN A 94 107.62 -51.96 33.06
N PRO A 95 108.30 -51.95 31.89
CA PRO A 95 108.45 -50.73 31.10
C PRO A 95 107.11 -50.17 30.61
N GLY A 96 106.21 -51.06 30.15
CA GLY A 96 104.87 -50.68 29.71
C GLY A 96 103.99 -50.16 30.84
N TRP A 97 104.09 -50.79 32.02
CA TRP A 97 103.40 -50.33 33.23
C TRP A 97 103.78 -48.89 33.61
N THR A 98 105.08 -48.56 33.66
CA THR A 98 105.55 -47.22 34.04
C THR A 98 104.99 -46.14 33.11
N ALA A 99 104.92 -46.41 31.79
CA ALA A 99 104.32 -45.50 30.82
C ALA A 99 102.81 -45.30 31.04
N MET A 100 102.08 -46.39 31.32
CA MET A 100 100.64 -46.33 31.57
C MET A 100 100.29 -45.63 32.89
N ALA A 101 101.10 -45.83 33.94
CA ALA A 101 100.90 -45.19 35.23
C ALA A 101 101.12 -43.67 35.18
N LEU A 102 102.17 -43.20 34.50
CA LEU A 102 102.48 -41.77 34.36
C LEU A 102 101.55 -41.04 33.38
N GLY A 103 101.16 -41.69 32.27
CA GLY A 103 100.46 -41.02 31.17
C GLY A 103 98.94 -41.23 31.10
N PHE A 104 98.43 -42.33 31.65
CA PHE A 104 97.06 -42.78 31.38
C PHE A 104 96.25 -43.10 32.66
N GLY A 105 96.76 -42.72 33.84
CA GLY A 105 96.04 -42.87 35.11
C GLY A 105 95.79 -44.33 35.52
N ALA A 106 96.65 -45.24 35.06
CA ALA A 106 96.62 -46.63 35.52
C ALA A 106 97.23 -46.74 36.93
N GLU A 107 96.47 -47.25 37.89
CA GLU A 107 96.88 -47.44 39.29
C GLU A 107 97.16 -48.90 39.63
N GLN A 108 96.54 -49.82 38.89
CA GLN A 108 96.71 -51.23 39.12
C GLN A 108 97.01 -51.95 37.81
N PHE A 109 98.03 -52.79 37.86
CA PHE A 109 98.30 -53.80 36.85
C PHE A 109 98.76 -55.06 37.57
N GLN A 110 97.96 -56.13 37.45
CA GLN A 110 98.09 -57.30 38.29
C GLN A 110 97.69 -58.58 37.57
N PHE A 111 98.38 -59.68 37.87
CA PHE A 111 98.05 -61.03 37.46
C PHE A 111 97.58 -61.85 38.65
N HIS A 112 96.64 -62.76 38.42
CA HIS A 112 96.05 -63.62 39.45
C HIS A 112 95.92 -65.05 38.96
N THR A 113 96.27 -66.03 39.79
CA THR A 113 95.94 -67.43 39.54
C THR A 113 94.54 -67.76 40.10
N PRO A 114 93.82 -68.76 39.54
CA PRO A 114 92.52 -69.15 40.05
C PRO A 114 92.59 -69.60 41.53
N PRO A 115 91.60 -69.27 42.37
CA PRO A 115 90.40 -68.49 42.03
C PRO A 115 90.61 -66.97 41.96
N ALA A 116 91.45 -66.38 42.83
CA ALA A 116 91.79 -64.95 42.80
C ALA A 116 93.09 -64.66 43.59
N THR A 117 94.06 -65.57 43.57
CA THR A 117 95.32 -65.44 44.30
C THR A 117 96.28 -64.53 43.53
N SER A 118 96.85 -63.53 44.19
CA SER A 118 97.80 -62.60 43.57
C SER A 118 99.04 -63.35 43.07
N PHE A 119 99.31 -63.33 41.77
CA PHE A 119 100.53 -63.92 41.21
C PHE A 119 101.64 -62.88 41.05
N LEU A 120 101.31 -61.73 40.47
CA LEU A 120 102.26 -60.65 40.20
C LEU A 120 101.53 -59.30 40.20
N ARG A 121 102.06 -58.30 40.90
CA ARG A 121 101.58 -56.92 40.86
C ARG A 121 102.66 -56.03 40.28
N LEU A 122 102.49 -55.48 39.07
CA LEU A 122 103.48 -54.58 38.48
C LEU A 122 103.58 -53.26 39.25
N HIS A 123 102.47 -52.86 39.89
CA HIS A 123 102.38 -51.71 40.76
C HIS A 123 102.94 -51.94 42.17
N LYS A 124 103.15 -53.21 42.58
CA LYS A 124 103.71 -53.58 43.89
C LYS A 124 104.36 -54.98 43.88
N PRO A 125 105.49 -55.16 43.16
CA PRO A 125 106.03 -56.49 42.82
C PRO A 125 106.35 -57.39 44.02
N GLU A 126 106.65 -56.79 45.17
CA GLU A 126 106.99 -57.49 46.42
C GLU A 126 105.80 -58.20 47.07
N LYS A 127 104.55 -57.87 46.71
CA LYS A 127 103.35 -58.42 47.35
C LYS A 127 102.62 -59.42 46.44
N PHE A 128 102.78 -60.71 46.72
CA PHE A 128 102.17 -61.81 45.96
C PHE A 128 101.74 -62.96 46.89
N GLY A 129 100.96 -63.90 46.37
CA GLY A 129 100.49 -65.09 47.08
C GLY A 129 99.26 -64.88 47.98
N ASP A 130 98.82 -63.65 48.19
CA ASP A 130 97.63 -63.35 48.98
C ASP A 130 96.33 -63.65 48.21
N ASP A 131 95.35 -64.23 48.90
CA ASP A 131 94.00 -64.47 48.37
C ASP A 131 93.18 -63.17 48.39
N LEU A 132 92.60 -62.84 47.24
CA LEU A 132 91.81 -61.63 47.04
C LEU A 132 90.33 -61.92 46.80
N SER A 133 89.91 -63.19 46.89
CA SER A 133 88.54 -63.66 46.61
C SER A 133 87.45 -62.93 47.42
N SER A 134 87.78 -62.45 48.62
CA SER A 134 86.82 -61.76 49.49
C SER A 134 86.34 -60.42 48.91
N PHE A 135 87.17 -59.69 48.16
CA PHE A 135 86.85 -58.35 47.66
C PHE A 135 87.12 -58.11 46.16
N ARG A 136 87.83 -58.99 45.44
CA ARG A 136 88.06 -58.88 43.98
C ARG A 136 87.10 -59.80 43.23
N LYS A 137 85.82 -59.41 43.18
CA LYS A 137 84.74 -60.15 42.52
C LYS A 137 84.87 -60.13 41.00
N THR A 138 85.37 -59.06 40.39
CA THR A 138 85.64 -59.01 38.94
C THR A 138 86.68 -60.06 38.52
N VAL A 139 87.69 -60.28 39.35
CA VAL A 139 88.74 -61.31 39.14
C VAL A 139 88.16 -62.72 39.26
N LEU A 140 87.35 -62.97 40.29
CA LEU A 140 86.65 -64.25 40.45
C LEU A 140 85.77 -64.56 39.22
N LEU A 141 84.95 -63.60 38.80
CA LEU A 141 84.07 -63.75 37.65
C LEU A 141 84.85 -63.96 36.35
N ALA A 142 85.94 -63.23 36.12
CA ALA A 142 86.75 -63.40 34.93
C ALA A 142 87.43 -64.78 34.87
N ASN A 143 87.88 -65.30 36.03
CA ASN A 143 88.45 -66.65 36.14
C ASN A 143 87.38 -67.75 35.95
N GLU A 144 86.20 -67.60 36.55
CA GLU A 144 85.12 -68.58 36.50
C GLU A 144 84.46 -68.62 35.11
N ALA A 145 84.05 -67.45 34.59
CA ALA A 145 83.37 -67.34 33.31
C ALA A 145 84.30 -67.44 32.11
N ARG A 146 85.63 -67.34 32.32
CA ARG A 146 86.67 -67.27 31.27
C ARG A 146 86.35 -66.19 30.23
N LYS A 147 85.82 -65.06 30.69
CA LYS A 147 85.49 -63.89 29.88
C LYS A 147 86.03 -62.64 30.54
N ALA A 148 86.40 -61.66 29.71
CA ALA A 148 86.78 -60.37 30.23
C ALA A 148 85.60 -59.71 30.98
N THR A 149 85.91 -59.06 32.09
CA THR A 149 84.95 -58.39 32.98
C THR A 149 85.43 -56.97 33.25
N ARG A 150 84.51 -56.01 33.34
CA ARG A 150 84.84 -54.59 33.55
C ARG A 150 83.81 -53.88 34.41
N GLY A 151 84.21 -52.77 35.01
CA GLY A 151 83.30 -51.83 35.67
C GLY A 151 83.90 -51.21 36.92
N LEU A 152 83.06 -50.51 37.67
CA LEU A 152 83.41 -49.99 38.99
C LEU A 152 83.42 -51.13 40.01
N GLU A 153 84.44 -51.20 40.83
CA GLU A 153 84.53 -52.19 41.90
C GLU A 153 85.31 -51.64 43.10
N GLY A 154 84.81 -51.94 44.31
CA GLY A 154 85.48 -51.60 45.55
C GLY A 154 86.74 -52.44 45.79
N GLY A 155 87.82 -51.79 46.19
CA GLY A 155 89.02 -52.45 46.71
C GLY A 155 89.43 -51.85 48.06
N VAL A 156 90.54 -52.35 48.61
CA VAL A 156 91.08 -51.89 49.91
C VAL A 156 91.43 -50.39 49.89
N ALA A 157 91.77 -49.84 48.73
CA ALA A 157 92.11 -48.41 48.54
C ALA A 157 90.91 -47.55 48.09
N GLY A 158 89.70 -48.12 48.03
CA GLY A 158 88.50 -47.43 47.55
C GLY A 158 87.96 -47.98 46.23
N LEU A 159 86.97 -47.26 45.67
CA LEU A 159 86.30 -47.60 44.42
C LEU A 159 87.21 -47.28 43.23
N GLY A 160 87.37 -48.21 42.30
CA GLY A 160 88.18 -48.01 41.10
C GLY A 160 87.51 -48.58 39.86
N ILE A 161 87.91 -48.08 38.69
CA ILE A 161 87.50 -48.66 37.40
C ILE A 161 88.44 -49.80 37.08
N ARG A 162 87.89 -51.00 36.85
CA ARG A 162 88.66 -52.23 36.67
C ARG A 162 88.31 -52.88 35.35
N GLY A 163 89.31 -53.47 34.72
CA GLY A 163 89.17 -54.34 33.56
C GLY A 163 90.03 -55.58 33.77
N VAL A 164 89.42 -56.76 33.72
CA VAL A 164 90.07 -58.04 33.97
C VAL A 164 89.86 -58.94 32.77
N ALA A 165 90.90 -59.60 32.30
CA ALA A 165 90.83 -60.56 31.20
C ALA A 165 91.46 -61.91 31.60
N PRO A 166 90.89 -63.04 31.15
CA PRO A 166 91.47 -64.36 31.36
C PRO A 166 92.72 -64.54 30.49
N VAL A 167 93.74 -65.16 31.05
CA VAL A 167 94.97 -65.56 30.36
C VAL A 167 94.97 -67.08 30.23
N GLY A 168 95.10 -67.58 29.00
CA GLY A 168 95.24 -69.00 28.71
C GLY A 168 96.53 -69.31 27.98
N ASN A 169 97.01 -70.54 28.07
CA ASN A 169 98.15 -71.04 27.30
C ASN A 169 97.78 -72.41 26.71
N ARG A 170 97.98 -72.59 25.39
CA ARG A 170 97.68 -73.84 24.65
C ARG A 170 96.28 -74.42 24.96
N GLY A 171 95.28 -73.55 25.11
CA GLY A 171 93.89 -73.95 25.38
C GLY A 171 93.55 -74.18 26.86
N HIS A 172 94.52 -74.09 27.78
CA HIS A 172 94.30 -74.19 29.22
C HIS A 172 94.26 -72.82 29.89
N HIS A 173 93.27 -72.60 30.75
CA HIS A 173 93.16 -71.37 31.56
C HIS A 173 94.24 -71.34 32.65
N VAL A 174 95.05 -70.29 32.68
CA VAL A 174 96.16 -70.12 33.61
C VAL A 174 95.78 -69.22 34.78
N GLY A 175 94.98 -68.18 34.51
CA GLY A 175 94.61 -67.15 35.47
C GLY A 175 94.06 -65.93 34.77
N THR A 176 94.17 -64.76 35.40
CA THR A 176 93.70 -63.48 34.85
C THR A 176 94.78 -62.42 34.91
N VAL A 177 94.60 -61.39 34.10
CA VAL A 177 95.33 -60.13 34.15
C VAL A 177 94.33 -58.99 34.30
N GLU A 178 94.69 -58.00 35.09
CA GLU A 178 93.86 -56.87 35.48
C GLU A 178 94.59 -55.55 35.19
N PHE A 179 93.83 -54.58 34.68
CA PHE A 179 94.16 -53.16 34.74
C PHE A 179 93.12 -52.41 35.55
N GLY A 180 93.59 -51.52 36.42
CA GLY A 180 92.76 -50.62 37.20
C GLY A 180 93.13 -49.16 36.95
N LEU A 181 92.12 -48.34 36.66
CA LEU A 181 92.23 -46.89 36.50
C LEU A 181 91.69 -46.17 37.74
N THR A 182 92.20 -44.97 38.02
CA THR A 182 91.73 -44.11 39.11
C THR A 182 90.26 -43.73 38.92
N PHE A 183 89.46 -43.86 39.99
CA PHE A 183 88.13 -43.29 40.08
C PHE A 183 87.99 -42.59 41.43
N GLY A 184 87.80 -41.27 41.43
CA GLY A 184 87.82 -40.43 42.62
C GLY A 184 87.77 -38.95 42.23
N GLN A 185 88.13 -38.04 43.15
CA GLN A 185 87.94 -36.59 42.97
C GLN A 185 88.41 -36.03 41.61
N GLY A 186 89.55 -36.47 41.08
CA GLY A 186 90.05 -36.01 39.78
C GLY A 186 89.13 -36.32 38.59
N PHE A 187 88.32 -37.38 38.66
CA PHE A 187 87.27 -37.67 37.65
C PHE A 187 86.18 -36.59 37.68
N PHE A 188 85.74 -36.21 38.87
CA PHE A 188 84.65 -35.27 39.10
C PHE A 188 85.08 -33.84 38.76
N ASP A 189 86.29 -33.44 39.16
CA ASP A 189 86.86 -32.14 38.80
C ASP A 189 87.02 -31.98 37.29
N ALA A 190 87.51 -33.02 36.60
CA ALA A 190 87.62 -33.02 35.14
C ALA A 190 86.25 -32.97 34.45
N PHE A 191 85.24 -33.63 35.00
CA PHE A 191 83.87 -33.57 34.47
C PHE A 191 83.26 -32.17 34.63
N LYS A 192 83.44 -31.53 35.79
CA LYS A 192 82.99 -30.14 36.01
C LYS A 192 83.69 -29.17 35.06
N ALA A 193 84.99 -29.31 34.85
CA ALA A 193 85.74 -28.45 33.92
C ALA A 193 85.28 -28.61 32.46
N GLU A 194 84.93 -29.83 32.03
CA GLU A 194 84.49 -30.11 30.66
C GLU A 194 83.03 -29.69 30.40
N ARG A 195 82.13 -29.95 31.36
CA ARG A 195 80.68 -29.80 31.17
C ARG A 195 80.09 -28.57 31.85
N ASN A 196 80.87 -27.84 32.64
CA ASN A 196 80.42 -26.70 33.45
C ASN A 196 79.20 -27.03 34.34
N VAL A 197 79.15 -28.25 34.85
CA VAL A 197 78.10 -28.74 35.75
C VAL A 197 78.75 -29.28 37.00
N ASP A 198 78.21 -28.89 38.14
CA ASP A 198 78.64 -29.44 39.41
C ASP A 198 78.21 -30.89 39.53
N ILE A 199 79.11 -31.76 39.98
CA ILE A 199 78.87 -33.20 40.10
C ILE A 199 79.34 -33.70 41.47
N ALA A 200 78.53 -34.56 42.08
CA ALA A 200 78.88 -35.31 43.28
C ALA A 200 78.43 -36.77 43.15
N MET A 201 79.14 -37.66 43.83
CA MET A 201 78.71 -39.04 44.02
C MET A 201 78.67 -39.37 45.50
N TYR A 202 77.58 -39.99 45.89
CA TYR A 202 77.35 -40.45 47.25
C TYR A 202 77.23 -41.98 47.24
N LEU A 203 78.03 -42.66 48.06
CA LEU A 203 77.87 -44.08 48.33
C LEU A 203 76.78 -44.27 49.38
N MET A 204 75.92 -45.26 49.18
CA MET A 204 74.81 -45.52 50.10
C MET A 204 75.21 -46.61 51.09
N ASP A 205 75.34 -46.25 52.37
CA ASP A 205 75.62 -47.19 53.47
C ASP A 205 74.51 -47.12 54.52
N GLY A 206 73.79 -48.23 54.74
CA GLY A 206 72.69 -48.29 55.70
C GLY A 206 71.55 -47.27 55.46
N GLY A 207 71.39 -46.78 54.23
CA GLY A 207 70.42 -45.74 53.86
C GLY A 207 70.93 -44.30 53.98
N LYS A 208 72.17 -44.09 54.48
CA LYS A 208 72.80 -42.77 54.54
C LYS A 208 73.74 -42.55 53.35
N ALA A 209 73.66 -41.36 52.78
CA ALA A 209 74.53 -40.91 51.70
C ALA A 209 75.89 -40.45 52.27
N VAL A 210 76.96 -41.17 51.93
CA VAL A 210 78.33 -40.80 52.28
C VAL A 210 79.03 -40.27 51.04
N THR A 211 79.53 -39.05 51.11
CA THR A 211 80.19 -38.38 49.99
C THR A 211 81.46 -39.11 49.59
N PHE A 212 81.48 -39.63 48.37
CA PHE A 212 82.64 -40.28 47.76
C PHE A 212 83.55 -39.25 47.09
N ALA A 213 82.98 -38.43 46.22
CA ALA A 213 83.66 -37.32 45.55
C ALA A 213 82.62 -36.24 45.25
N SER A 214 83.01 -34.97 45.30
CA SER A 214 82.08 -33.86 45.05
C SER A 214 82.82 -32.62 44.58
N THR A 215 82.27 -31.96 43.57
CA THR A 215 82.68 -30.61 43.17
C THR A 215 81.80 -29.52 43.78
N MET A 216 80.76 -29.93 44.53
CA MET A 216 79.77 -29.06 45.19
C MET A 216 79.58 -29.44 46.66
N GLY A 217 80.42 -28.88 47.53
CA GLY A 217 80.31 -29.11 48.98
C GLY A 217 80.33 -30.60 49.39
N LYS A 218 80.14 -30.88 50.68
CA LYS A 218 80.07 -32.27 51.19
C LYS A 218 78.67 -32.73 51.51
N ILE A 219 77.70 -31.82 51.58
CA ILE A 219 76.32 -32.10 51.94
C ILE A 219 75.53 -32.24 50.63
N PRO A 220 74.78 -33.33 50.42
CA PRO A 220 73.89 -33.46 49.27
C PRO A 220 72.87 -32.31 49.19
N MET A 221 72.52 -31.90 47.97
CA MET A 221 71.48 -30.89 47.76
C MET A 221 70.07 -31.46 47.93
N PHE A 222 69.89 -32.75 47.63
CA PHE A 222 68.64 -33.47 47.91
C PHE A 222 68.56 -33.93 49.38
N ASP A 223 67.32 -33.99 49.90
CA ASP A 223 67.06 -34.65 51.18
C ASP A 223 67.27 -36.18 51.09
N GLU A 224 67.42 -36.84 52.25
CA GLU A 224 67.68 -38.28 52.30
C GLU A 224 66.58 -39.11 51.61
N ALA A 225 65.33 -38.66 51.66
CA ALA A 225 64.20 -39.33 51.03
C ALA A 225 64.28 -39.29 49.49
N SER A 226 64.69 -38.17 48.92
CA SER A 226 64.84 -38.00 47.47
C SER A 226 66.06 -38.75 46.95
N LEU A 227 67.16 -38.74 47.69
CA LEU A 227 68.33 -39.57 47.34
C LEU A 227 68.02 -41.07 47.42
N ALA A 228 67.22 -41.50 48.40
CA ALA A 228 66.77 -42.89 48.47
C ALA A 228 65.91 -43.29 47.26
N LYS A 229 65.06 -42.39 46.75
CA LYS A 229 64.29 -42.61 45.52
C LYS A 229 65.20 -42.67 44.28
N ALA A 230 66.16 -41.77 44.18
CA ALA A 230 67.16 -41.78 43.12
C ALA A 230 67.96 -43.10 43.13
N PHE A 231 68.43 -43.54 44.30
CA PHE A 231 69.08 -44.83 44.48
C PHE A 231 68.18 -46.04 44.16
N ALA A 232 66.87 -45.91 44.38
CA ALA A 232 65.88 -46.93 43.99
C ALA A 232 65.63 -47.00 42.47
N GLY A 233 66.26 -46.14 41.66
CA GLY A 233 66.14 -46.10 40.20
C GLY A 233 65.06 -45.13 39.69
N ALA A 234 64.61 -44.20 40.54
CA ALA A 234 63.67 -43.14 40.15
C ALA A 234 64.39 -41.79 40.20
N PRO A 235 64.88 -41.26 39.06
CA PRO A 235 65.59 -40.00 39.04
C PRO A 235 64.79 -38.86 39.67
N GLN A 236 65.45 -38.02 40.45
CA GLN A 236 64.83 -36.86 41.07
C GLN A 236 65.36 -35.57 40.42
N ILE A 237 64.47 -34.63 40.17
CA ILE A 237 64.81 -33.27 39.73
C ILE A 237 64.19 -32.26 40.69
N MET A 238 64.96 -31.24 41.07
CA MET A 238 64.45 -30.15 41.88
C MET A 238 65.05 -28.82 41.45
N HIS A 239 64.29 -27.76 41.75
CA HIS A 239 64.69 -26.38 41.53
C HIS A 239 64.98 -25.74 42.88
N ILE A 240 66.22 -25.33 43.10
CA ILE A 240 66.65 -24.66 44.34
C ILE A 240 67.22 -23.29 44.01
N SER A 241 67.22 -22.41 45.00
CA SER A 241 67.98 -21.17 44.94
C SER A 241 69.07 -21.25 45.99
N VAL A 242 70.32 -21.21 45.55
CA VAL A 242 71.50 -21.14 46.41
C VAL A 242 72.10 -19.73 46.32
N GLN A 243 73.10 -19.41 47.15
CA GLN A 243 73.75 -18.09 47.13
C GLN A 243 74.30 -17.71 45.74
N ASP A 244 74.76 -18.69 44.95
CA ASP A 244 75.30 -18.50 43.60
C ASP A 244 74.23 -18.50 42.48
N GLY A 245 72.95 -18.36 42.84
CA GLY A 245 71.85 -18.26 41.88
C GLY A 245 70.91 -19.47 41.85
N PRO A 246 69.87 -19.43 40.99
CA PRO A 246 68.93 -20.53 40.85
C PRO A 246 69.61 -21.72 40.16
N ARG A 247 69.49 -22.91 40.76
CA ARG A 247 70.04 -24.16 40.25
C ARG A 247 68.93 -25.16 39.95
N ALA A 248 69.15 -25.96 38.92
CA ALA A 248 68.41 -27.19 38.68
C ALA A 248 69.31 -28.36 39.05
N VAL A 249 68.81 -29.23 39.93
CA VAL A 249 69.57 -30.35 40.51
C VAL A 249 68.93 -31.66 40.10
N TYR A 250 69.74 -32.61 39.68
CA TYR A 250 69.33 -33.94 39.22
C TYR A 250 70.09 -35.03 39.97
N ALA A 251 69.39 -36.04 40.45
CA ALA A 251 69.98 -37.18 41.13
C ALA A 251 69.52 -38.51 40.51
N ALA A 252 70.47 -39.40 40.20
CA ALA A 252 70.20 -40.73 39.67
C ALA A 252 71.26 -41.75 40.11
N GLU A 253 70.93 -43.04 40.07
CA GLU A 253 71.77 -44.11 40.58
C GLU A 253 73.07 -44.32 39.79
N VAL A 254 74.06 -44.94 40.42
CA VAL A 254 75.24 -45.51 39.76
C VAL A 254 75.46 -46.94 40.23
N ALA A 255 75.75 -47.84 39.29
CA ALA A 255 75.95 -49.26 39.53
C ALA A 255 77.41 -49.69 39.39
N ASP A 256 77.76 -50.78 40.06
CA ASP A 256 79.05 -51.45 39.94
C ASP A 256 79.12 -52.37 38.70
N PHE A 257 80.24 -53.07 38.55
CA PHE A 257 80.48 -54.03 37.46
C PHE A 257 79.40 -55.13 37.33
N SER A 258 78.66 -55.44 38.40
CA SER A 258 77.62 -56.48 38.44
C SER A 258 76.22 -55.95 38.13
N GLY A 259 76.07 -54.62 38.02
CA GLY A 259 74.77 -53.95 37.95
C GLY A 259 74.15 -53.67 39.31
N THR A 260 74.86 -53.95 40.42
CA THR A 260 74.40 -53.62 41.77
C THR A 260 74.58 -52.13 42.01
N ARG A 261 73.53 -51.44 42.47
CA ARG A 261 73.59 -50.01 42.75
C ARG A 261 74.46 -49.76 43.97
N ILE A 262 75.45 -48.87 43.81
CA ILE A 262 76.44 -48.56 44.84
C ILE A 262 76.34 -47.13 45.35
N GLY A 263 75.70 -46.25 44.58
CA GLY A 263 75.56 -44.86 44.96
C GLY A 263 74.59 -44.07 44.09
N VAL A 264 74.56 -42.76 44.31
CA VAL A 264 73.81 -41.77 43.55
C VAL A 264 74.78 -40.72 43.02
N ILE A 265 74.66 -40.39 41.74
CA ILE A 265 75.27 -39.21 41.14
C ILE A 265 74.28 -38.05 41.25
N GLU A 266 74.73 -36.97 41.85
CA GLU A 266 74.02 -35.69 41.91
C GLU A 266 74.70 -34.70 40.96
N LEU A 267 73.90 -34.00 40.15
CA LEU A 267 74.33 -32.99 39.20
C LEU A 267 73.60 -31.69 39.49
N SER A 268 74.30 -30.56 39.43
CA SER A 268 73.73 -29.23 39.67
C SER A 268 74.17 -28.26 38.58
N MET A 269 73.20 -27.70 37.86
CA MET A 269 73.42 -26.73 36.78
C MET A 269 72.76 -25.38 37.09
N ASP A 270 73.31 -24.30 36.53
CA ASP A 270 72.72 -22.96 36.61
C ASP A 270 71.47 -22.86 35.70
N ARG A 271 70.34 -22.45 36.27
CA ARG A 271 69.07 -22.23 35.52
C ARG A 271 68.70 -20.77 35.35
N SER A 272 69.62 -19.83 35.60
CA SER A 272 69.39 -18.39 35.46
C SER A 272 68.89 -18.02 34.05
N ARG A 273 69.42 -18.68 33.01
CA ARG A 273 69.00 -18.47 31.62
C ARG A 273 67.52 -18.84 31.41
N TYR A 274 67.08 -19.97 31.97
CA TYR A 274 65.69 -20.44 31.86
C TYR A 274 64.71 -19.55 32.63
N VAL A 275 65.09 -19.10 33.84
CA VAL A 275 64.31 -18.15 34.64
C VAL A 275 64.16 -16.80 33.92
N ALA A 276 65.25 -16.29 33.32
CA ALA A 276 65.20 -15.04 32.55
C ALA A 276 64.31 -15.15 31.30
N SER A 277 64.34 -16.29 30.60
CA SER A 277 63.46 -16.54 29.45
C SER A 277 61.97 -16.56 29.84
N LEU A 278 61.62 -17.14 31.00
CA LEU A 278 60.24 -17.13 31.50
C LEU A 278 59.78 -15.73 31.91
N ALA A 279 60.66 -14.91 32.50
CA ALA A 279 60.34 -13.53 32.85
C ALA A 279 60.09 -12.66 31.59
N SER A 280 60.95 -12.77 30.58
CA SER A 280 60.79 -12.05 29.32
C SER A 280 59.51 -12.44 28.56
N ALA A 281 59.14 -13.73 28.62
CA ALA A 281 57.89 -14.25 28.07
C ALA A 281 56.65 -13.60 28.72
N ARG A 282 56.66 -13.51 30.06
CA ARG A 282 55.57 -12.89 30.84
C ARG A 282 55.39 -11.42 30.49
N ASP A 283 56.48 -10.66 30.46
CA ASP A 283 56.41 -9.22 30.23
C ASP A 283 55.96 -8.91 28.78
N THR A 284 56.43 -9.70 27.81
CA THR A 284 55.97 -9.61 26.41
C THR A 284 54.47 -9.93 26.29
N ALA A 285 53.99 -10.98 26.97
CA ALA A 285 52.59 -11.38 26.93
C ALA A 285 51.67 -10.31 27.54
N LEU A 286 52.08 -9.68 28.65
CA LEU A 286 51.33 -8.59 29.28
C LEU A 286 51.26 -7.33 28.40
N LEU A 287 52.35 -6.98 27.71
CA LEU A 287 52.39 -5.83 26.80
C LEU A 287 51.44 -6.03 25.61
N VAL A 288 51.48 -7.20 24.98
CA VAL A 288 50.58 -7.54 23.86
C VAL A 288 49.12 -7.53 24.28
N ALA A 289 48.81 -8.07 25.47
CA ALA A 289 47.46 -8.04 26.03
C ALA A 289 46.95 -6.60 26.26
N GLY A 290 47.80 -5.72 26.79
CA GLY A 290 47.48 -4.31 27.02
C GLY A 290 47.18 -3.55 25.72
N LEU A 291 48.00 -3.75 24.68
CA LEU A 291 47.78 -3.13 23.36
C LEU A 291 46.49 -3.63 22.69
N ALA A 292 46.23 -4.93 22.76
CA ALA A 292 45.00 -5.52 22.21
C ALA A 292 43.74 -4.95 22.88
N LEU A 293 43.78 -4.77 24.21
CA LEU A 293 42.71 -4.14 24.99
C LEU A 293 42.48 -2.68 24.59
N ALA A 294 43.54 -1.89 24.47
CA ALA A 294 43.44 -0.47 24.10
C ALA A 294 42.86 -0.28 22.69
N LEU A 295 43.34 -1.08 21.72
CA LEU A 295 42.86 -1.03 20.34
C LEU A 295 41.39 -1.48 20.25
N GLY A 296 41.04 -2.57 20.93
CA GLY A 296 39.68 -3.09 20.98
C GLY A 296 38.68 -2.10 21.58
N LEU A 297 39.06 -1.44 22.67
CA LEU A 297 38.23 -0.41 23.31
C LEU A 297 38.05 0.83 22.42
N GLY A 298 39.11 1.26 21.72
CA GLY A 298 39.05 2.38 20.78
C GLY A 298 38.10 2.14 19.61
N LEU A 299 38.15 0.94 19.02
CA LEU A 299 37.25 0.54 17.93
C LEU A 299 35.79 0.45 18.41
N ALA A 300 35.55 -0.12 19.60
CA ALA A 300 34.21 -0.19 20.19
C ALA A 300 33.60 1.20 20.45
N LEU A 301 34.40 2.14 20.96
CA LEU A 301 33.97 3.54 21.20
C LEU A 301 33.59 4.25 19.90
N SER A 302 34.39 4.07 18.84
CA SER A 302 34.14 4.67 17.53
C SER A 302 32.84 4.13 16.90
N ALA A 303 32.67 2.80 16.89
CA ALA A 303 31.49 2.15 16.34
C ALA A 303 30.20 2.55 17.08
N ALA A 304 30.24 2.56 18.42
CA ALA A 304 29.09 2.94 19.24
C ALA A 304 28.66 4.40 19.01
N ARG A 305 29.61 5.34 18.88
CA ARG A 305 29.33 6.76 18.58
C ARG A 305 28.75 6.96 17.17
N HIS A 306 29.29 6.24 16.18
CA HIS A 306 28.83 6.37 14.80
C HIS A 306 27.37 5.90 14.65
N LEU A 307 27.03 4.75 15.26
CA LEU A 307 25.69 4.17 15.18
C LEU A 307 24.66 5.01 15.93
N THR A 308 24.98 5.45 17.16
CA THR A 308 24.06 6.23 17.99
C THR A 308 23.76 7.62 17.41
N SER A 309 24.74 8.30 16.81
CA SER A 309 24.53 9.61 16.16
C SER A 309 23.60 9.52 14.94
N ARG A 310 23.72 8.46 14.14
CA ARG A 310 22.85 8.26 12.96
C ARG A 310 21.41 7.94 13.36
N ILE A 311 21.24 7.05 14.34
CA ILE A 311 19.91 6.73 14.89
C ILE A 311 19.26 7.97 15.53
N GLY A 312 20.03 8.79 16.25
CA GLY A 312 19.51 10.01 16.86
C GLY A 312 18.95 11.01 15.84
N ARG A 313 19.70 11.29 14.76
CA ARG A 313 19.25 12.19 13.68
C ARG A 313 18.02 11.67 12.93
N LEU A 314 17.95 10.35 12.74
CA LEU A 314 16.80 9.72 12.11
C LEU A 314 15.56 9.79 13.03
N SER A 315 15.74 9.57 14.34
CA SER A 315 14.68 9.72 15.34
C SER A 315 14.13 11.15 15.37
N GLU A 316 15.01 12.16 15.34
CA GLU A 316 14.62 13.57 15.30
C GLU A 316 13.83 13.91 14.02
N SER A 317 14.22 13.32 12.88
CA SER A 317 13.48 13.50 11.63
C SER A 317 12.10 12.84 11.68
N VAL A 318 11.98 11.65 12.27
CA VAL A 318 10.68 10.99 12.49
C VAL A 318 9.81 11.81 13.45
N GLU A 319 10.39 12.38 14.50
CA GLU A 319 9.67 13.23 15.46
C GLU A 319 9.15 14.52 14.81
N ARG A 320 9.93 15.15 13.92
CA ARG A 320 9.45 16.28 13.11
C ARG A 320 8.25 15.91 12.25
N VAL A 321 8.33 14.78 11.53
CA VAL A 321 7.22 14.27 10.71
C VAL A 321 5.98 13.98 11.57
N ALA A 322 6.16 13.40 12.76
CA ALA A 322 5.08 13.12 13.71
C ALA A 322 4.42 14.40 14.26
N ASN A 323 5.20 15.46 14.44
CA ASN A 323 4.71 16.79 14.85
C ASN A 323 4.13 17.61 13.69
N GLY A 324 4.06 17.04 12.48
CA GLY A 324 3.43 17.67 11.32
C GLY A 324 4.36 18.51 10.45
N ASP A 325 5.67 18.56 10.72
CA ASP A 325 6.64 19.17 9.79
C ASP A 325 6.94 18.19 8.65
N LEU A 326 6.26 18.41 7.53
CA LEU A 326 6.43 17.67 6.29
C LEU A 326 7.21 18.51 5.25
N ALA A 327 7.78 19.65 5.62
CA ALA A 327 8.46 20.52 4.66
C ALA A 327 9.88 20.03 4.38
N GLN A 328 10.55 19.50 5.41
CA GLN A 328 11.98 19.14 5.32
C GLN A 328 12.21 17.68 4.95
N PRO A 329 13.07 17.38 3.95
CA PRO A 329 13.42 16.01 3.61
C PRO A 329 14.23 15.32 4.70
N VAL A 330 14.03 14.02 4.86
CA VAL A 330 14.79 13.17 5.77
C VAL A 330 16.08 12.73 5.09
N ILE A 331 17.20 13.26 5.56
CA ILE A 331 18.53 12.99 5.00
C ILE A 331 19.20 11.87 5.82
N GLY A 332 19.26 10.66 5.26
CA GLY A 332 20.11 9.59 5.75
C GLY A 332 21.19 9.26 4.73
N GLY A 333 22.45 9.46 5.08
CA GLY A 333 23.57 9.01 4.25
C GLY A 333 23.88 7.52 4.47
N GLY A 334 24.63 6.89 3.56
CA GLY A 334 25.16 5.52 3.72
C GLY A 334 24.29 4.43 3.11
N GLY A 335 24.92 3.31 2.71
CA GLY A 335 24.25 2.16 2.09
C GLY A 335 23.93 1.02 3.06
N ASP A 336 23.93 1.31 4.36
CA ASP A 336 23.61 0.37 5.43
C ASP A 336 22.10 0.33 5.74
N GLU A 337 21.70 -0.51 6.69
CA GLU A 337 20.30 -0.67 7.12
C GLU A 337 19.70 0.64 7.65
N ILE A 338 20.53 1.51 8.24
CA ILE A 338 20.10 2.83 8.73
C ILE A 338 19.82 3.79 7.56
N GLY A 339 20.63 3.74 6.51
CA GLY A 339 20.38 4.46 5.25
C GLY A 339 19.11 4.01 4.55
N GLN A 340 18.86 2.69 4.46
CA GLN A 340 17.61 2.15 3.91
C GLN A 340 16.39 2.59 4.73
N LEU A 341 16.48 2.57 6.06
CA LEU A 341 15.41 3.06 6.92
C LEU A 341 15.14 4.56 6.71
N ALA A 342 16.19 5.38 6.57
CA ALA A 342 16.02 6.81 6.29
C ALA A 342 15.34 7.07 4.94
N LEU A 343 15.65 6.30 3.89
CA LEU A 343 14.95 6.39 2.60
C LEU A 343 13.48 5.99 2.71
N ALA A 344 13.16 4.96 3.49
CA ALA A 344 11.76 4.56 3.73
C ALA A 344 10.99 5.66 4.48
N VAL A 345 11.59 6.28 5.50
CA VAL A 345 11.01 7.41 6.24
C VAL A 345 10.81 8.62 5.33
N GLU A 346 11.78 8.93 4.45
CA GLU A 346 11.63 10.02 3.47
C GLU A 346 10.49 9.75 2.49
N SER A 347 10.36 8.51 1.98
CA SER A 347 9.24 8.13 1.12
C SER A 347 7.90 8.29 1.83
N MET A 348 7.81 7.92 3.10
CA MET A 348 6.62 8.13 3.94
C MET A 348 6.31 9.62 4.08
N ARG A 349 7.29 10.45 4.45
CA ARG A 349 7.13 11.90 4.58
C ARG A 349 6.67 12.53 3.26
N ALA A 350 7.31 12.21 2.14
CA ALA A 350 6.98 12.75 0.83
C ALA A 350 5.54 12.38 0.40
N ARG A 351 5.11 11.13 0.66
CA ARG A 351 3.72 10.72 0.43
C ARG A 351 2.73 11.49 1.31
N LEU A 352 3.04 11.67 2.59
CA LEU A 352 2.22 12.48 3.51
C LEU A 352 2.15 13.94 3.06
N HIS A 353 3.27 14.53 2.64
CA HIS A 353 3.33 15.90 2.12
C HIS A 353 2.39 16.09 0.93
N ASN A 354 2.44 15.18 -0.05
CA ASN A 354 1.57 15.24 -1.23
C ASN A 354 0.10 15.03 -0.85
N LEU A 355 -0.22 14.04 -0.01
CA LEU A 355 -1.59 13.80 0.45
C LEU A 355 -2.19 15.00 1.18
N VAL A 356 -1.45 15.61 2.10
CA VAL A 356 -1.87 16.82 2.82
C VAL A 356 -2.05 17.98 1.84
N GLY A 357 -1.17 18.14 0.85
CA GLY A 357 -1.30 19.14 -0.21
C GLY A 357 -2.55 18.95 -1.08
N GLU A 358 -2.83 17.71 -1.51
CA GLU A 358 -4.03 17.35 -2.28
C GLU A 358 -5.30 17.59 -1.48
N VAL A 359 -5.36 17.16 -0.21
CA VAL A 359 -6.51 17.39 0.67
C VAL A 359 -6.74 18.89 0.87
N ARG A 360 -5.68 19.70 1.05
CA ARG A 360 -5.80 21.16 1.14
C ARG A 360 -6.41 21.75 -0.13
N SER A 361 -5.92 21.32 -1.30
CA SER A 361 -6.41 21.80 -2.59
C SER A 361 -7.87 21.39 -2.83
N HIS A 362 -8.25 20.16 -2.48
CA HIS A 362 -9.63 19.69 -2.61
C HIS A 362 -10.59 20.38 -1.65
N ALA A 363 -10.16 20.68 -0.42
CA ALA A 363 -10.96 21.46 0.52
C ALA A 363 -11.24 22.88 0.00
N LEU A 364 -10.24 23.55 -0.60
CA LEU A 364 -10.43 24.86 -1.23
C LEU A 364 -11.37 24.81 -2.44
N ALA A 365 -11.19 23.83 -3.32
CA ALA A 365 -12.08 23.62 -4.47
C ALA A 365 -13.52 23.30 -4.05
N ALA A 366 -13.71 22.59 -2.93
CA ALA A 366 -15.02 22.35 -2.36
C ALA A 366 -15.69 23.66 -1.90
N ILE A 367 -14.96 24.55 -1.23
CA ILE A 367 -15.47 25.87 -0.83
C ILE A 367 -15.89 26.69 -2.04
N GLU A 368 -15.09 26.72 -3.10
CA GLU A 368 -15.43 27.42 -4.34
C GLU A 368 -16.70 26.85 -5.00
N SER A 369 -16.81 25.51 -5.08
CA SER A 369 -18.01 24.83 -5.58
C SER A 369 -19.25 25.15 -4.74
N ILE A 370 -19.11 25.28 -3.42
CA ILE A 370 -20.22 25.64 -2.53
C ILE A 370 -20.67 27.08 -2.78
N HIS A 371 -19.75 28.01 -3.04
CA HIS A 371 -20.12 29.37 -3.44
C HIS A 371 -20.92 29.42 -4.74
N GLU A 372 -20.57 28.59 -5.73
CA GLU A 372 -21.36 28.45 -6.96
C GLU A 372 -22.76 27.87 -6.67
N ILE A 373 -22.86 26.87 -5.78
CA ILE A 373 -24.14 26.31 -5.35
C ILE A 373 -25.00 27.37 -4.67
N ASP A 374 -24.44 28.18 -3.78
CA ASP A 374 -25.18 29.24 -3.10
C ASP A 374 -25.75 30.28 -4.08
N GLY A 375 -24.94 30.70 -5.07
CA GLY A 375 -25.40 31.58 -6.14
C GLY A 375 -26.52 30.96 -6.99
N ALA A 376 -26.40 29.68 -7.34
CA ALA A 376 -27.46 28.95 -8.06
C ALA A 376 -28.75 28.82 -7.23
N VAL A 377 -28.62 28.62 -5.92
CA VAL A 377 -29.74 28.51 -4.99
C VAL A 377 -30.46 29.85 -4.80
N GLU A 378 -29.75 30.97 -4.78
CA GLU A 378 -30.34 32.32 -4.82
C GLU A 378 -31.10 32.56 -6.12
N GLY A 379 -30.48 32.27 -7.27
CA GLY A 379 -31.13 32.38 -8.58
C GLY A 379 -32.42 31.55 -8.66
N GLN A 380 -32.37 30.28 -8.25
CA GLN A 380 -33.53 29.39 -8.27
C GLN A 380 -34.63 29.84 -7.28
N ALA A 381 -34.27 30.43 -6.15
CA ALA A 381 -35.24 30.98 -5.20
C ALA A 381 -35.98 32.18 -5.79
N ALA A 382 -35.28 33.07 -6.50
CA ALA A 382 -35.90 34.19 -7.22
C ALA A 382 -36.87 33.68 -8.29
N THR A 383 -36.45 32.70 -9.11
CA THR A 383 -37.32 32.08 -10.12
C THR A 383 -38.54 31.39 -9.52
N SER A 384 -38.41 30.71 -8.38
CA SER A 384 -39.55 30.09 -7.68
C SER A 384 -40.55 31.15 -7.15
N SER A 385 -40.05 32.30 -6.70
CA SER A 385 -40.89 33.43 -6.30
C SER A 385 -41.63 34.05 -7.48
N GLU A 386 -40.93 34.30 -8.61
CA GLU A 386 -41.55 34.79 -9.84
C GLU A 386 -42.61 33.82 -10.38
N MET A 387 -42.31 32.52 -10.40
CA MET A 387 -43.26 31.49 -10.81
C MET A 387 -44.53 31.53 -9.95
N SER A 388 -44.39 31.72 -8.64
CA SER A 388 -45.54 31.81 -7.74
C SER A 388 -46.40 33.04 -8.04
N ALA A 389 -45.79 34.17 -8.37
CA ALA A 389 -46.50 35.37 -8.79
C ALA A 389 -47.22 35.18 -10.14
N SER A 390 -46.54 34.62 -11.15
CA SER A 390 -47.14 34.32 -12.45
C SER A 390 -48.30 33.33 -12.34
N VAL A 391 -48.18 32.31 -11.49
CA VAL A 391 -49.28 31.36 -11.26
C VAL A 391 -50.48 32.03 -10.61
N ALA A 392 -50.27 32.95 -9.67
CA ALA A 392 -51.35 33.73 -9.07
C ALA A 392 -52.08 34.60 -10.12
N GLU A 393 -51.32 35.26 -11.00
CA GLU A 393 -51.87 36.07 -12.10
C GLU A 393 -52.68 35.21 -13.07
N ILE A 394 -52.13 34.08 -13.56
CA ILE A 394 -52.84 33.19 -14.48
C ILE A 394 -54.10 32.63 -13.81
N THR A 395 -54.03 32.29 -12.52
CA THR A 395 -55.22 31.81 -11.77
C THR A 395 -56.32 32.86 -11.77
N SER A 396 -55.99 34.12 -11.49
CA SER A 396 -56.94 35.23 -11.56
C SER A 396 -57.55 35.38 -12.95
N THR A 397 -56.74 35.32 -14.01
CA THR A 397 -57.24 35.38 -15.39
C THR A 397 -58.16 34.21 -15.73
N MET A 398 -57.88 33.01 -15.22
CA MET A 398 -58.73 31.83 -15.46
C MET A 398 -60.06 31.89 -14.71
N GLU A 399 -60.07 32.47 -13.50
CA GLU A 399 -61.30 32.75 -12.77
C GLU A 399 -62.17 33.77 -13.51
N GLU A 400 -61.56 34.85 -14.01
CA GLU A 400 -62.25 35.86 -14.83
C GLU A 400 -62.79 35.27 -16.15
N LEU A 401 -62.00 34.42 -16.82
CA LEU A 401 -62.41 33.71 -18.03
C LEU A 401 -63.60 32.77 -17.78
N SER A 402 -63.62 32.09 -16.63
CA SER A 402 -64.72 31.21 -16.21
C SER A 402 -66.02 32.00 -15.93
N ALA A 403 -65.89 33.17 -15.30
CA ALA A 403 -67.00 34.09 -15.08
C ALA A 403 -67.56 34.63 -16.41
N SER A 404 -66.69 35.11 -17.30
CA SER A 404 -67.05 35.58 -18.64
C SER A 404 -67.73 34.49 -19.47
N SER A 405 -67.19 33.26 -19.47
CA SER A 405 -67.81 32.11 -20.14
C SER A 405 -69.23 31.82 -19.62
N THR A 406 -69.47 31.99 -18.31
CA THR A 406 -70.79 31.83 -17.72
C THR A 406 -71.75 32.91 -18.22
N GLN A 407 -71.33 34.17 -18.26
CA GLN A 407 -72.13 35.28 -18.81
C GLN A 407 -72.46 35.08 -20.30
N ILE A 408 -71.49 34.66 -21.12
CA ILE A 408 -71.74 34.41 -22.55
C ILE A 408 -72.74 33.25 -22.74
N SER A 409 -72.68 32.21 -21.92
CA SER A 409 -73.67 31.12 -21.96
C SER A 409 -75.08 31.61 -21.62
N GLU A 410 -75.23 32.47 -20.60
CA GLU A 410 -76.51 33.11 -20.26
C GLU A 410 -77.03 34.01 -21.38
N HIS A 411 -76.18 34.85 -21.96
CA HIS A 411 -76.54 35.68 -23.11
C HIS A 411 -76.94 34.84 -24.33
N SER A 412 -76.25 33.72 -24.58
CA SER A 412 -76.60 32.80 -25.67
C SER A 412 -78.00 32.19 -25.48
N LYS A 413 -78.38 31.86 -24.23
CA LYS A 413 -79.76 31.42 -23.92
C LYS A 413 -80.79 32.51 -24.21
N SER A 414 -80.48 33.76 -23.86
CA SER A 414 -81.36 34.89 -24.16
C SER A 414 -81.50 35.12 -25.68
N VAL A 415 -80.42 34.98 -26.45
CA VAL A 415 -80.47 35.07 -27.92
C VAL A 415 -81.35 33.96 -28.52
N VAL A 416 -81.28 32.73 -28.00
CA VAL A 416 -82.18 31.63 -28.41
C VAL A 416 -83.64 32.00 -28.16
N GLU A 417 -83.96 32.57 -27.00
CA GLU A 417 -85.33 32.97 -26.67
C GLU A 417 -85.85 34.06 -27.62
N ILE A 418 -85.05 35.11 -27.86
CA ILE A 418 -85.38 36.19 -28.80
C ILE A 418 -85.54 35.66 -30.22
N ALA A 419 -84.64 34.77 -30.68
CA ALA A 419 -84.72 34.18 -32.01
C ALA A 419 -85.98 33.32 -32.18
N ASN A 420 -86.37 32.55 -31.17
CA ASN A 420 -87.62 31.78 -31.18
C ASN A 420 -88.85 32.69 -31.20
N GLN A 421 -88.83 33.83 -30.50
CA GLN A 421 -89.90 34.82 -30.57
C GLN A 421 -90.01 35.45 -31.97
N THR A 422 -88.87 35.81 -32.59
CA THR A 422 -88.84 36.32 -33.97
C THR A 422 -89.37 35.28 -34.95
N TRP A 423 -88.97 34.02 -34.83
CA TRP A 423 -89.46 32.92 -35.65
C TRP A 423 -90.99 32.82 -35.59
N GLU A 424 -91.57 32.83 -34.38
CA GLU A 424 -93.01 32.72 -34.17
C GLU A 424 -93.76 33.93 -34.76
N GLN A 425 -93.26 35.15 -34.53
CA GLN A 425 -93.90 36.38 -35.05
C GLN A 425 -93.81 36.45 -36.58
N SER A 426 -92.66 36.13 -37.18
CA SER A 426 -92.49 36.12 -38.63
C SER A 426 -93.35 35.04 -39.29
N LYS A 427 -93.46 33.85 -38.68
CA LYS A 427 -94.34 32.78 -39.16
C LYS A 427 -95.81 33.21 -39.14
N ARG A 428 -96.29 33.76 -38.02
CA ARG A 428 -97.66 34.30 -37.92
C ARG A 428 -97.90 35.44 -38.91
N GLY A 429 -96.89 36.28 -39.15
CA GLY A 429 -96.93 37.32 -40.17
C GLY A 429 -97.09 36.73 -41.58
N SER A 430 -96.34 35.69 -41.90
CA SER A 430 -96.41 35.00 -43.21
C SER A 430 -97.81 34.41 -43.43
N GLU A 431 -98.36 33.73 -42.42
CA GLU A 431 -99.73 33.17 -42.47
C GLU A 431 -100.78 34.27 -42.69
N ALA A 432 -100.60 35.45 -42.08
CA ALA A 432 -101.48 36.59 -42.30
C ALA A 432 -101.34 37.16 -43.73
N MET A 433 -100.13 37.21 -44.30
CA MET A 433 -99.93 37.64 -45.69
C MET A 433 -100.53 36.67 -46.69
N ASP A 434 -100.44 35.36 -46.46
CA ASP A 434 -101.11 34.35 -47.29
C ASP A 434 -102.63 34.52 -47.29
N MET A 435 -103.21 34.86 -46.13
CA MET A 435 -104.63 35.21 -46.03
C MET A 435 -104.99 36.48 -46.82
N VAL A 436 -104.14 37.51 -46.78
CA VAL A 436 -104.33 38.74 -47.55
C VAL A 436 -104.23 38.47 -49.06
N LEU A 437 -103.26 37.65 -49.49
CA LEU A 437 -103.14 37.22 -50.89
C LEU A 437 -104.40 36.51 -51.38
N SER A 438 -104.94 35.57 -50.59
CA SER A 438 -106.20 34.90 -50.90
C SER A 438 -107.35 35.89 -51.04
N LYS A 439 -107.45 36.88 -50.12
CA LYS A 439 -108.51 37.90 -50.17
C LYS A 439 -108.35 38.87 -51.34
N MET A 440 -107.13 39.22 -51.72
CA MET A 440 -106.88 40.04 -52.90
C MET A 440 -107.22 39.31 -54.20
N ALA A 441 -106.99 38.00 -54.27
CA ALA A 441 -107.45 37.17 -55.38
C ALA A 441 -108.98 37.14 -55.49
N ASP A 442 -109.69 37.03 -54.36
CA ASP A 442 -111.16 37.14 -54.32
C ASP A 442 -111.61 38.51 -54.86
N ILE A 443 -111.01 39.62 -54.39
CA ILE A 443 -111.33 40.98 -54.84
C ILE A 443 -111.02 41.18 -56.33
N GLN A 444 -109.92 40.61 -56.84
CA GLN A 444 -109.58 40.66 -58.26
C GLN A 444 -110.66 39.99 -59.11
N ASN A 445 -111.14 38.83 -58.67
CA ASN A 445 -112.21 38.08 -59.33
C ASN A 445 -113.53 38.87 -59.31
N ASP A 446 -113.91 39.45 -58.16
CA ASP A 446 -115.12 40.27 -58.02
C ASP A 446 -115.07 41.54 -58.90
N ASN A 447 -113.91 42.20 -58.97
CA ASN A 447 -113.71 43.36 -59.86
C ASN A 447 -113.80 42.95 -61.34
N SER A 448 -113.25 41.79 -61.72
CA SER A 448 -113.35 41.28 -63.09
C SER A 448 -114.79 40.94 -63.47
N ASN A 449 -115.56 40.35 -62.55
CA ASN A 449 -116.98 40.06 -62.75
C ASN A 449 -117.78 41.36 -62.90
N SER A 450 -117.53 42.34 -62.02
CA SER A 450 -118.17 43.66 -62.08
C SER A 450 -117.88 44.38 -63.41
N LEU A 451 -116.65 44.32 -63.90
CA LEU A 451 -116.28 44.88 -65.20
C LEU A 451 -117.05 44.23 -66.35
N SER A 452 -117.23 42.90 -66.31
CA SER A 452 -118.04 42.17 -67.29
C SER A 452 -119.51 42.62 -67.27
N GLU A 453 -120.11 42.77 -66.09
CA GLU A 453 -121.49 43.26 -65.94
C GLU A 453 -121.66 44.71 -66.42
N ILE A 454 -120.69 45.59 -66.14
CA ILE A 454 -120.67 46.98 -66.60
C ILE A 454 -120.59 47.05 -68.14
N LEU A 455 -119.75 46.21 -68.76
CA LEU A 455 -119.66 46.10 -70.21
C LEU A 455 -120.98 45.65 -70.82
N GLU A 456 -121.63 44.64 -70.23
CA GLU A 456 -122.95 44.18 -70.67
C GLU A 456 -123.99 45.30 -70.54
N LEU A 457 -124.03 46.02 -69.42
CA LEU A 457 -124.91 47.19 -69.25
C LEU A 457 -124.64 48.25 -70.31
N GLY A 458 -123.37 48.47 -70.68
CA GLY A 458 -122.96 49.35 -71.76
C GLY A 458 -123.54 48.94 -73.12
N THR A 459 -123.55 47.65 -73.43
CA THR A 459 -124.17 47.13 -74.67
C THR A 459 -125.69 47.34 -74.67
N ARG A 460 -126.38 46.99 -73.57
CA ARG A 460 -127.82 47.19 -73.41
C ARG A 460 -128.20 48.68 -73.50
N SER A 461 -127.39 49.56 -72.92
CA SER A 461 -127.61 51.01 -73.01
C SER A 461 -127.48 51.55 -74.44
N LYS A 462 -126.56 51.01 -75.25
CA LYS A 462 -126.45 51.35 -76.69
C LYS A 462 -127.63 50.85 -77.50
N GLU A 463 -128.15 49.66 -77.18
CA GLU A 463 -129.36 49.14 -77.80
C GLU A 463 -130.56 50.04 -77.51
N ILE A 464 -130.71 50.53 -76.28
CA ILE A 464 -131.76 51.49 -75.92
C ILE A 464 -131.61 52.80 -76.72
N SER A 465 -130.41 53.37 -76.85
CA SER A 465 -130.19 54.56 -77.70
C SER A 465 -130.64 54.33 -79.15
N LYS A 466 -130.33 53.15 -79.72
CA LYS A 466 -130.77 52.78 -81.07
C LYS A 466 -132.30 52.72 -81.16
N VAL A 467 -132.97 52.14 -80.17
CA VAL A 467 -134.44 52.11 -80.12
C VAL A 467 -135.00 53.53 -80.00
N MET A 468 -134.44 54.41 -79.16
CA MET A 468 -134.90 55.80 -79.03
C MET A 468 -134.76 56.58 -80.35
N SER A 469 -133.66 56.41 -81.09
CA SER A 469 -133.47 57.02 -82.41
C SER A 469 -134.53 56.57 -83.42
N ILE A 470 -134.92 55.29 -83.40
CA ILE A 470 -136.01 54.76 -84.22
C ILE A 470 -137.35 55.38 -83.82
N ILE A 471 -137.67 55.46 -82.53
CA ILE A 471 -138.92 56.07 -82.05
C ILE A 471 -138.98 57.55 -82.44
N ASN A 472 -137.88 58.30 -82.28
CA ASN A 472 -137.85 59.71 -82.67
C ASN A 472 -138.07 59.87 -84.19
N THR A 473 -137.46 59.00 -85.01
CA THR A 473 -137.70 58.96 -86.46
C THR A 473 -139.18 58.68 -86.78
N ILE A 474 -139.81 57.73 -86.07
CA ILE A 474 -141.24 57.43 -86.22
C ILE A 474 -142.11 58.61 -85.78
N ALA A 475 -141.75 59.30 -84.69
CA ALA A 475 -142.45 60.48 -84.20
C ALA A 475 -142.37 61.63 -85.22
N ASP A 476 -141.19 61.90 -85.78
CA ASP A 476 -141.00 62.89 -86.86
C ASP A 476 -141.81 62.54 -88.11
N GLN A 477 -141.83 61.26 -88.52
CA GLN A 477 -142.68 60.79 -89.62
C GLN A 477 -144.16 60.97 -89.30
N THR A 478 -144.59 60.64 -88.08
CA THR A 478 -145.98 60.79 -87.62
C THR A 478 -146.39 62.26 -87.59
N LYS A 479 -145.49 63.15 -87.15
CA LYS A 479 -145.66 64.60 -87.16
C LYS A 479 -145.83 65.14 -88.58
N LEU A 480 -145.05 64.64 -89.54
CA LEU A 480 -145.20 64.97 -90.96
C LEU A 480 -146.53 64.46 -91.54
N ILE A 481 -146.91 63.21 -91.24
CA ILE A 481 -148.19 62.64 -91.67
C ILE A 481 -149.36 63.46 -91.09
N ALA A 482 -149.31 63.79 -89.82
CA ALA A 482 -150.31 64.58 -89.12
C ALA A 482 -150.39 66.01 -89.67
N PHE A 483 -149.24 66.62 -90.01
CA PHE A 483 -149.20 67.93 -90.67
C PHE A 483 -149.85 67.89 -92.06
N ASN A 484 -149.52 66.89 -92.88
CA ASN A 484 -150.14 66.71 -94.19
C ASN A 484 -151.64 66.46 -94.08
N ALA A 485 -152.08 65.65 -93.11
CA ALA A 485 -153.49 65.40 -92.84
C ALA A 485 -154.24 66.66 -92.35
N ALA A 486 -153.59 67.50 -91.53
CA ALA A 486 -154.16 68.78 -91.09
C ALA A 486 -154.27 69.78 -92.26
N LEU A 487 -153.30 69.79 -93.17
CA LEU A 487 -153.32 70.59 -94.40
C LEU A 487 -154.49 70.16 -95.31
N GLU A 488 -154.65 68.86 -95.53
CA GLU A 488 -155.73 68.30 -96.36
C GLU A 488 -157.11 68.53 -95.73
N ALA A 489 -157.21 68.42 -94.40
CA ALA A 489 -158.43 68.74 -93.66
C ALA A 489 -158.81 70.23 -93.73
N ALA A 490 -157.83 71.13 -93.78
CA ALA A 490 -158.07 72.57 -94.00
C ALA A 490 -158.51 72.86 -95.45
N SER A 491 -157.96 72.13 -96.42
CA SER A 491 -158.35 72.15 -97.84
C SER A 491 -159.82 71.74 -98.06
N ALA A 492 -160.32 70.73 -97.32
CA ALA A 492 -161.68 70.21 -97.42
C ALA A 492 -162.78 71.07 -96.75
N GLY A 493 -162.45 72.24 -96.19
CA GLY A 493 -163.43 73.16 -95.60
C GLY A 493 -164.27 72.58 -94.46
N GLU A 494 -165.60 72.82 -94.45
CA GLU A 494 -166.48 72.47 -93.33
C GLU A 494 -166.60 70.94 -93.09
N ALA A 495 -166.45 70.12 -94.14
CA ALA A 495 -166.44 68.66 -94.03
C ALA A 495 -165.16 68.10 -93.37
N GLY A 496 -164.03 68.80 -93.50
CA GLY A 496 -162.73 68.41 -92.95
C GLY A 496 -162.52 68.79 -91.48
N ARG A 497 -163.38 69.63 -90.89
CA ARG A 497 -163.18 70.22 -89.56
C ARG A 497 -162.93 69.20 -88.44
N ARG A 498 -163.66 68.08 -88.42
CA ARG A 498 -163.45 67.01 -87.42
C ARG A 498 -162.14 66.25 -87.63
N PHE A 499 -161.73 66.05 -88.89
CA PHE A 499 -160.45 65.42 -89.23
C PHE A 499 -159.26 66.34 -88.89
N GLY A 500 -159.39 67.65 -89.10
CA GLY A 500 -158.36 68.62 -88.75
C GLY A 500 -158.04 68.66 -87.24
N VAL A 501 -159.06 68.53 -86.38
CA VAL A 501 -158.86 68.43 -84.92
C VAL A 501 -158.10 67.15 -84.55
N VAL A 502 -158.44 66.01 -85.17
CA VAL A 502 -157.72 64.74 -84.93
C VAL A 502 -156.28 64.83 -85.43
N ALA A 503 -156.03 65.42 -86.60
CA ALA A 503 -154.69 65.60 -87.14
C ALA A 503 -153.83 66.54 -86.26
N ALA A 504 -154.41 67.62 -85.72
CA ALA A 504 -153.73 68.48 -84.76
C ALA A 504 -153.38 67.75 -83.45
N GLU A 505 -154.26 66.88 -82.96
CA GLU A 505 -154.00 66.08 -81.75
C GLU A 505 -152.93 65.00 -81.99
N ILE A 506 -152.92 64.34 -83.16
CA ILE A 506 -151.85 63.41 -83.55
C ILE A 506 -150.51 64.14 -83.66
N ARG A 507 -150.48 65.35 -84.24
CA ARG A 507 -149.27 66.17 -84.30
C ARG A 507 -148.76 66.52 -82.90
N ARG A 508 -149.66 66.97 -82.01
CA ARG A 508 -149.33 67.28 -80.61
C ARG A 508 -148.79 66.06 -79.87
N LEU A 509 -149.36 64.88 -80.12
CA LEU A 509 -148.88 63.62 -79.55
C LEU A 509 -147.50 63.26 -80.10
N ALA A 510 -147.27 63.43 -81.41
CA ALA A 510 -145.97 63.20 -82.03
C ALA A 510 -144.89 64.16 -81.49
N ASP A 511 -145.21 65.45 -81.33
CA ASP A 511 -144.34 66.44 -80.66
C ASP A 511 -144.01 66.01 -79.22
N SER A 512 -145.02 65.58 -78.46
CA SER A 512 -144.82 65.08 -77.09
C SER A 512 -143.97 63.80 -77.04
N VAL A 513 -144.06 62.92 -78.05
CA VAL A 513 -143.23 61.72 -78.17
C VAL A 513 -141.79 62.12 -78.48
N THR A 514 -141.55 63.02 -79.45
CA THR A 514 -140.22 63.56 -79.77
C THR A 514 -139.55 64.16 -78.54
N ASP A 515 -140.24 65.04 -77.81
CA ASP A 515 -139.73 65.67 -76.58
C ASP A 515 -139.38 64.60 -75.52
N SER A 516 -140.29 63.65 -75.28
CA SER A 516 -140.06 62.57 -74.30
C SER A 516 -138.89 61.66 -74.71
N THR A 517 -138.76 61.33 -76.00
CA THR A 517 -137.63 60.53 -76.49
C THR A 517 -136.31 61.28 -76.41
N GLY A 518 -136.29 62.60 -76.59
CA GLY A 518 -135.11 63.44 -76.40
C GLY A 518 -134.67 63.50 -74.94
N GLU A 519 -135.62 63.56 -74.00
CA GLU A 519 -135.32 63.43 -72.57
C GLU A 519 -134.72 62.06 -72.23
N ILE A 520 -135.32 60.96 -72.73
CA ILE A 520 -134.80 59.61 -72.52
C ILE A 520 -133.42 59.46 -73.16
N GLU A 521 -133.20 59.94 -74.37
CA GLU A 521 -131.89 59.92 -75.03
C GLU A 521 -130.83 60.65 -74.20
N THR A 522 -131.17 61.81 -73.64
CA THR A 522 -130.29 62.54 -72.71
C THR A 522 -129.93 61.70 -71.48
N LYS A 523 -130.91 61.01 -70.88
CA LYS A 523 -130.67 60.12 -69.73
C LYS A 523 -129.82 58.91 -70.11
N VAL A 524 -130.04 58.31 -71.28
CA VAL A 524 -129.25 57.18 -71.77
C VAL A 524 -127.81 57.61 -72.04
N ASN A 525 -127.58 58.80 -72.60
CA ASN A 525 -126.23 59.36 -72.77
C ASN A 525 -125.53 59.56 -71.41
N GLN A 526 -126.24 60.09 -70.41
CA GLN A 526 -125.72 60.20 -69.03
C GLN A 526 -125.36 58.83 -68.42
N ILE A 527 -126.13 57.78 -68.72
CA ILE A 527 -125.82 56.40 -68.31
C ILE A 527 -124.57 55.89 -69.02
N GLN A 528 -124.44 56.07 -70.34
CA GLN A 528 -123.25 55.67 -71.10
C GLN A 528 -121.96 56.37 -70.64
N ASP A 529 -122.04 57.66 -70.34
CA ASP A 529 -120.92 58.41 -69.76
C ASP A 529 -120.52 57.84 -68.38
N SER A 530 -121.52 57.47 -67.57
CA SER A 530 -121.29 56.88 -66.26
C SER A 530 -120.68 55.48 -66.36
N ILE A 531 -121.12 54.67 -67.32
CA ILE A 531 -120.52 53.36 -67.64
C ILE A 531 -119.07 53.52 -68.08
N SER A 532 -118.77 54.48 -68.95
CA SER A 532 -117.41 54.76 -69.41
C SER A 532 -116.49 55.15 -68.25
N ARG A 533 -116.97 55.99 -67.32
CA ARG A 533 -116.24 56.31 -66.08
C ARG A 533 -116.04 55.10 -65.17
N LEU A 534 -117.05 54.22 -65.04
CA LEU A 534 -116.98 52.99 -64.25
C LEU A 534 -115.95 52.00 -64.81
N ILE A 535 -115.85 51.86 -66.14
CA ILE A 535 -114.83 51.02 -66.80
C ILE A 535 -113.43 51.52 -66.43
N ILE A 536 -113.13 52.81 -66.66
CA ILE A 536 -111.81 53.40 -66.34
C ILE A 536 -111.47 53.21 -64.86
N THR A 537 -112.45 53.41 -63.98
CA THR A 537 -112.26 53.26 -62.54
C THR A 537 -112.01 51.80 -62.15
N SER A 538 -112.70 50.84 -62.79
CA SER A 538 -112.55 49.40 -62.52
C SER A 538 -111.24 48.84 -63.09
N GLU A 539 -110.79 49.30 -64.25
CA GLU A 539 -109.46 48.96 -64.79
C GLU A 539 -108.34 49.48 -63.90
N LYS A 540 -108.45 50.75 -63.46
CA LYS A 540 -107.52 51.33 -62.49
C LYS A 540 -107.55 50.56 -61.16
N GLY A 541 -108.74 50.17 -60.69
CA GLY A 541 -108.92 49.32 -59.52
C GLY A 541 -108.23 47.97 -59.67
N GLY A 542 -108.39 47.33 -60.83
CA GLY A 542 -107.73 46.07 -61.19
C GLY A 542 -106.19 46.17 -61.16
N ALA A 543 -105.63 47.24 -61.71
CA ALA A 543 -104.19 47.50 -61.63
C ALA A 543 -103.72 47.68 -60.17
N SER A 544 -104.44 48.46 -59.36
CA SER A 544 -104.11 48.64 -57.94
C SER A 544 -104.22 47.35 -57.11
N ILE A 545 -105.17 46.47 -57.44
CA ILE A 545 -105.28 45.13 -56.81
C ILE A 545 -104.06 44.28 -57.18
N SER A 546 -103.66 44.28 -58.46
CA SER A 546 -102.47 43.55 -58.93
C SER A 546 -101.19 44.03 -58.23
N ASP A 547 -101.01 45.35 -58.09
CA ASP A 547 -99.89 45.93 -57.35
C ASP A 547 -99.91 45.51 -55.87
N GLY A 548 -101.11 45.48 -55.25
CA GLY A 548 -101.32 45.00 -53.89
C GLY A 548 -100.96 43.52 -53.71
N MET A 549 -101.31 42.66 -54.67
CA MET A 549 -100.92 41.25 -54.67
C MET A 549 -99.40 41.09 -54.77
N ALA A 550 -98.74 41.82 -55.68
CA ALA A 550 -97.29 41.78 -55.82
C ALA A 550 -96.56 42.23 -54.54
N ALA A 551 -97.01 43.32 -53.93
CA ALA A 551 -96.45 43.83 -52.68
C ALA A 551 -96.65 42.86 -51.50
N THR A 552 -97.82 42.23 -51.40
CA THR A 552 -98.12 41.23 -50.37
C THR A 552 -97.27 39.97 -50.55
N GLY A 553 -97.11 39.50 -51.79
CA GLY A 553 -96.26 38.35 -52.11
C GLY A 553 -94.79 38.57 -51.74
N ASN A 554 -94.24 39.74 -52.08
CA ASN A 554 -92.89 40.13 -51.67
C ASN A 554 -92.75 40.20 -50.14
N THR A 555 -93.77 40.72 -49.44
CA THR A 555 -93.77 40.78 -47.98
C THR A 555 -93.78 39.37 -47.36
N ALA A 556 -94.55 38.43 -47.91
CA ALA A 556 -94.56 37.03 -47.48
C ALA A 556 -93.19 36.36 -47.67
N GLU A 557 -92.52 36.59 -48.80
CA GLU A 557 -91.17 36.07 -49.06
C GLU A 557 -90.14 36.62 -48.05
N LEU A 558 -90.18 37.92 -47.76
CA LEU A 558 -89.32 38.54 -46.75
C LEU A 558 -89.55 37.95 -45.34
N LEU A 559 -90.79 37.66 -44.98
CA LEU A 559 -91.13 37.00 -43.72
C LEU A 559 -90.61 35.55 -43.68
N GLY A 560 -90.68 34.83 -44.80
CA GLY A 560 -90.04 33.52 -44.95
C GLY A 560 -88.51 33.59 -44.72
N GLY A 561 -87.85 34.60 -45.29
CA GLY A 561 -86.42 34.85 -45.03
C GLY A 561 -86.10 35.13 -43.55
N MET A 562 -86.98 35.82 -42.83
CA MET A 562 -86.82 36.04 -41.38
C MET A 562 -86.96 34.74 -40.57
N VAL A 563 -87.86 33.85 -40.96
CA VAL A 563 -88.03 32.52 -40.32
C VAL A 563 -86.74 31.71 -40.41
N ASP A 564 -86.12 31.67 -41.59
CA ASP A 564 -84.85 30.96 -41.79
C ASP A 564 -83.70 31.61 -41.02
N ALA A 565 -83.60 32.95 -41.05
CA ALA A 565 -82.58 33.70 -40.31
C ALA A 565 -82.70 33.50 -38.79
N ALA A 566 -83.93 33.46 -38.25
CA ALA A 566 -84.19 33.18 -36.85
C ALA A 566 -83.74 31.76 -36.48
N ARG A 567 -84.04 30.76 -37.32
CA ARG A 567 -83.59 29.37 -37.10
C ARG A 567 -82.07 29.23 -37.10
N GLN A 568 -81.39 29.90 -38.03
CA GLN A 568 -79.93 29.92 -38.10
C GLN A 568 -79.33 30.60 -36.85
N THR A 569 -79.94 31.70 -36.39
CA THR A 569 -79.54 32.41 -35.16
C THR A 569 -79.66 31.51 -33.93
N THR A 570 -80.76 30.77 -33.79
CA THR A 570 -80.94 29.79 -32.70
C THR A 570 -79.85 28.72 -32.71
N SER A 571 -79.55 28.14 -33.87
CA SER A 571 -78.49 27.12 -34.01
C SER A 571 -77.11 27.68 -33.63
N ALA A 572 -76.78 28.89 -34.09
CA ALA A 572 -75.50 29.53 -33.79
C ALA A 572 -75.37 29.83 -32.29
N ALA A 573 -76.42 30.37 -31.66
CA ALA A 573 -76.44 30.65 -30.23
C ALA A 573 -76.30 29.38 -29.37
N GLN A 574 -76.94 28.27 -29.75
CA GLN A 574 -76.76 26.98 -29.08
C GLN A 574 -75.31 26.48 -29.17
N GLN A 575 -74.68 26.62 -30.34
CA GLN A 575 -73.29 26.23 -30.54
C GLN A 575 -72.32 27.11 -29.71
N ILE A 576 -72.58 28.42 -29.63
CA ILE A 576 -71.82 29.32 -28.74
C ILE A 576 -71.97 28.89 -27.28
N SER A 577 -73.19 28.55 -26.83
CA SER A 577 -73.42 28.08 -25.46
C SER A 577 -72.66 26.78 -25.15
N LEU A 578 -72.55 25.86 -26.11
CA LEU A 578 -71.80 24.61 -25.93
C LEU A 578 -70.29 24.88 -25.82
N SER A 579 -69.74 25.71 -26.73
CA SER A 579 -68.33 26.09 -26.73
C SER A 579 -67.93 26.83 -25.45
N THR A 580 -68.79 27.68 -24.92
CA THR A 580 -68.54 28.40 -23.65
C THR A 580 -68.62 27.49 -22.43
N GLN A 581 -69.49 26.47 -22.45
CA GLN A 581 -69.49 25.43 -21.42
C GLN A 581 -68.18 24.61 -21.42
N GLN A 582 -67.64 24.33 -22.60
CA GLN A 582 -66.33 23.69 -22.75
C GLN A 582 -65.20 24.60 -22.26
N GLN A 583 -65.21 25.89 -22.62
CA GLN A 583 -64.23 26.88 -22.12
C GLN A 583 -64.23 26.95 -20.60
N LYS A 584 -65.42 27.01 -19.96
CA LYS A 584 -65.55 26.99 -18.51
C LYS A 584 -64.90 25.76 -17.88
N THR A 585 -65.13 24.59 -18.47
CA THR A 585 -64.54 23.32 -18.01
C THR A 585 -63.02 23.34 -18.16
N ALA A 586 -62.52 23.80 -19.30
CA ALA A 586 -61.09 23.94 -19.55
C ALA A 586 -60.42 24.93 -18.58
N SER A 587 -61.02 26.09 -18.32
CA SER A 587 -60.52 27.06 -17.34
C SER A 587 -60.44 26.43 -15.94
N SER A 588 -61.46 25.67 -15.52
CA SER A 588 -61.42 24.96 -14.24
C SER A 588 -60.30 23.92 -14.18
N GLN A 589 -60.02 23.20 -15.27
CA GLN A 589 -58.93 22.23 -15.33
C GLN A 589 -57.56 22.93 -15.25
N VAL A 590 -57.40 24.08 -15.92
CA VAL A 590 -56.17 24.88 -15.83
C VAL A 590 -55.95 25.35 -14.40
N VAL A 591 -56.98 25.82 -13.69
CA VAL A 591 -56.86 26.21 -12.27
C VAL A 591 -56.40 25.04 -11.39
N VAL A 592 -56.88 23.82 -11.64
CA VAL A 592 -56.40 22.63 -10.92
C VAL A 592 -54.92 22.37 -11.19
N ALA A 593 -54.48 22.42 -12.45
CA ALA A 593 -53.07 22.25 -12.81
C ALA A 593 -52.17 23.34 -12.21
N LEU A 594 -52.64 24.59 -12.15
CA LEU A 594 -51.92 25.70 -11.51
C LEU A 594 -51.71 25.45 -10.00
N ARG A 595 -52.67 24.85 -9.30
CA ARG A 595 -52.51 24.47 -7.88
C ARG A 595 -51.40 23.43 -7.68
N GLU A 596 -51.24 22.49 -8.61
CA GLU A 596 -50.12 21.53 -8.59
C GLU A 596 -48.79 22.25 -8.77
N ILE A 597 -48.72 23.25 -9.65
CA ILE A 597 -47.52 24.08 -9.85
C ILE A 597 -47.19 24.88 -8.59
N VAL A 598 -48.18 25.48 -7.90
CA VAL A 598 -47.95 26.15 -6.60
C VAL A 598 -47.35 25.17 -5.58
N THR A 599 -47.89 23.95 -5.51
CA THR A 599 -47.40 22.92 -4.59
C THR A 599 -45.97 22.52 -4.92
N ALA A 600 -45.65 22.34 -6.20
CA ALA A 600 -44.29 22.05 -6.68
C ALA A 600 -43.31 23.20 -6.41
N SER A 601 -43.74 24.45 -6.59
CA SER A 601 -42.95 25.65 -6.26
C SER A 601 -42.66 25.72 -4.76
N SER A 602 -43.66 25.45 -3.91
CA SER A 602 -43.48 25.38 -2.45
C SER A 602 -42.46 24.29 -2.03
N HIS A 603 -42.56 23.09 -2.62
CA HIS A 603 -41.59 22.02 -2.38
C HIS A 603 -40.18 22.40 -2.87
N THR A 604 -40.08 23.13 -3.98
CA THR A 604 -38.80 23.66 -4.49
C THR A 604 -38.21 24.66 -3.50
N ALA A 605 -38.99 25.62 -3.00
CA ALA A 605 -38.53 26.57 -1.99
C ALA A 605 -38.02 25.88 -0.71
N GLN A 606 -38.73 24.85 -0.24
CA GLN A 606 -38.29 24.04 0.91
C GLN A 606 -36.98 23.29 0.62
N SER A 607 -36.85 22.71 -0.58
CA SER A 607 -35.64 22.00 -1.02
C SER A 607 -34.44 22.94 -1.10
N LEU A 608 -34.63 24.15 -1.62
CA LEU A 608 -33.60 25.20 -1.65
C LEU A 608 -33.15 25.60 -0.25
N ALA A 609 -34.08 25.76 0.70
CA ALA A 609 -33.72 26.03 2.10
C ALA A 609 -32.85 24.90 2.70
N ARG A 610 -33.14 23.64 2.36
CA ARG A 610 -32.34 22.49 2.79
C ARG A 610 -30.97 22.46 2.12
N ILE A 611 -30.88 22.78 0.83
CA ILE A 611 -29.59 22.89 0.11
C ILE A 611 -28.73 23.97 0.75
N ARG A 612 -29.28 25.16 1.07
CA ARG A 612 -28.53 26.21 1.80
C ARG A 612 -27.96 25.71 3.12
N ALA A 613 -28.74 24.96 3.89
CA ALA A 613 -28.26 24.40 5.16
C ALA A 613 -27.09 23.40 4.93
N VAL A 614 -27.20 22.54 3.91
CA VAL A 614 -26.13 21.61 3.54
C VAL A 614 -24.89 22.33 3.03
N SER A 615 -25.03 23.36 2.19
CA SER A 615 -23.93 24.23 1.75
C SER A 615 -23.19 24.82 2.95
N HIS A 616 -23.93 25.39 3.91
CA HIS A 616 -23.34 25.96 5.12
C HIS A 616 -22.56 24.91 5.94
N ASP A 617 -23.12 23.71 6.11
CA ASP A 617 -22.42 22.61 6.78
C ASP A 617 -21.17 22.14 6.03
N MET A 618 -21.22 22.07 4.70
CA MET A 618 -20.07 21.71 3.87
C MET A 618 -18.97 22.78 3.93
N THR A 619 -19.33 24.07 3.97
CA THR A 619 -18.37 25.16 4.15
C THR A 619 -17.67 25.03 5.50
N ARG A 620 -18.44 24.78 6.57
CA ARG A 620 -17.88 24.55 7.91
C ARG A 620 -16.94 23.34 7.92
N LEU A 621 -17.37 22.19 7.40
CA LEU A 621 -16.55 20.96 7.36
C LEU A 621 -15.29 21.11 6.51
N SER A 622 -15.38 21.81 5.38
CA SER A 622 -14.22 22.09 4.51
C SER A 622 -13.25 23.07 5.17
N GLY A 623 -13.77 24.05 5.93
CA GLY A 623 -12.98 24.93 6.78
C GLY A 623 -12.26 24.17 7.90
N GLU A 624 -12.97 23.32 8.65
CA GLU A 624 -12.40 22.45 9.69
C GLU A 624 -11.33 21.51 9.12
N LEU A 625 -11.57 20.92 7.93
CA LEU A 625 -10.59 20.11 7.23
C LEU A 625 -9.36 20.94 6.83
N GLY A 626 -9.58 22.15 6.33
CA GLY A 626 -8.53 23.12 6.01
C GLY A 626 -7.68 23.47 7.24
N GLU A 627 -8.28 23.70 8.41
CA GLU A 627 -7.55 23.93 9.66
C GLU A 627 -6.75 22.70 10.11
N LYS A 628 -7.35 21.50 10.06
CA LYS A 628 -6.66 20.25 10.45
C LYS A 628 -5.46 19.98 9.56
N VAL A 629 -5.60 20.18 8.26
CA VAL A 629 -4.52 20.04 7.28
C VAL A 629 -3.50 21.17 7.42
N GLY A 630 -3.94 22.39 7.79
CA GLY A 630 -3.08 23.54 8.07
C GLY A 630 -2.16 23.37 9.28
N SER A 631 -2.44 22.41 10.17
CA SER A 631 -1.51 22.03 11.24
C SER A 631 -0.23 21.36 10.74
N PHE A 632 -0.23 20.86 9.50
CA PHE A 632 0.96 20.31 8.85
C PHE A 632 1.71 21.40 8.08
N SER A 633 3.01 21.51 8.31
CA SER A 633 3.87 22.41 7.56
C SER A 633 4.29 21.75 6.24
N LEU A 634 3.86 22.34 5.12
CA LEU A 634 4.23 21.91 3.78
C LEU A 634 5.32 22.80 3.16
N GLU A 635 5.47 24.03 3.62
CA GLU A 635 6.46 24.97 3.10
C GLU A 635 7.58 25.13 4.11
N THR A 636 8.82 25.07 3.64
CA THR A 636 9.98 25.44 4.47
C THR A 636 9.79 26.87 4.93
N SER A 637 9.61 27.07 6.24
CA SER A 637 9.68 28.39 6.85
C SER A 637 11.01 29.03 6.42
N LYS A 638 10.94 30.02 5.52
CA LYS A 638 12.06 30.90 5.26
C LYS A 638 12.17 31.79 6.50
N ALA A 639 13.23 31.54 7.27
CA ALA A 639 13.70 32.48 8.29
C ALA A 639 14.11 33.81 7.63
#